data_AF-K6YLW8-F1
#
_entry.id   AF-K6YLW8-F1
#
_cell.length_a   1.000
_cell.length_b   1.000
_cell.length_c   1.000
_cell.angle_alpha   90.00
_cell.angle_beta   90.00
_cell.angle_gamma   90.00
#
_symmetry.space_group_name_H-M   'P 1'
#
loop_
_entity.id
_entity.type
_entity.pdbx_description
1 polymer ?
#
loop_
_entity_poly.entity_id
_entity_poly.type
_entity_poly.pdbx_seq_one_letter_code
_entity_poly.pdbx_strand_id
1 'polypeptide(L)'
;MLLLDRFDFFPRGVIEIEMEQREYTNMSIVLDPHLLIRYKSAYVFYVAKDNLELAKILTEGLHKAKADGSFDRLFEHHFKTLFERLDLPNRRIIQLNNSLLPQEMLDIDEHFWITPKDLLEKSPSKGSS
;
A
#
# COMPACT_ATOMS: atom_id res chain seq x y z
N MET A 1 -4.22 -2.18 24.83
CA MET A 1 -2.99 -1.35 24.93
C MET A 1 -3.30 0.11 24.65
N LEU A 2 -3.86 0.46 23.48
CA LEU A 2 -4.45 1.79 23.22
C LEU A 2 -5.59 2.12 24.16
N LEU A 3 -6.61 1.26 24.26
CA LEU A 3 -7.77 1.43 25.17
C LEU A 3 -7.42 1.39 26.68
N LEU A 4 -6.16 1.14 27.02
CA LEU A 4 -5.67 1.11 28.40
C LEU A 4 -4.75 2.32 28.68
N ASP A 5 -4.75 3.33 27.81
CA ASP A 5 -3.95 4.56 27.88
C ASP A 5 -2.45 4.32 28.11
N ARG A 6 -1.91 3.22 27.57
CA ARG A 6 -0.47 2.91 27.66
C ARG A 6 0.34 3.45 26.48
N PHE A 7 -0.34 3.90 25.42
CA PHE A 7 0.23 4.48 24.21
C PHE A 7 -0.78 5.44 23.58
N ASP A 8 -0.31 6.56 23.04
CA ASP A 8 -1.16 7.55 22.35
C ASP A 8 -1.43 7.18 20.89
N PHE A 9 -0.55 6.38 20.28
CA PHE A 9 -0.64 5.96 18.89
C PHE A 9 -0.24 4.50 18.71
N PHE A 10 -0.84 3.84 17.72
CA PHE A 10 -0.45 2.51 17.29
C PHE A 10 -0.36 2.49 15.75
N PRO A 11 0.84 2.31 15.17
CA PRO A 11 0.99 2.35 13.71
C PRO A 11 0.33 1.12 13.07
N ARG A 12 -0.44 1.35 12.01
CA ARG A 12 -1.08 0.31 11.19
C ARG A 12 -0.72 0.48 9.73
N GLY A 13 -0.64 -0.63 9.00
CA GLY A 13 -0.57 -0.60 7.55
C GLY A 13 -1.84 0.01 6.97
N VAL A 14 -1.72 0.90 5.99
CA VAL A 14 -2.87 1.58 5.37
C VAL A 14 -3.92 0.58 4.86
N ILE A 15 -3.49 -0.56 4.31
CA ILE A 15 -4.36 -1.63 3.83
C ILE A 15 -5.13 -2.31 4.97
N GLU A 16 -4.52 -2.44 6.15
CA GLU A 16 -5.13 -3.12 7.33
C GLU A 16 -6.27 -2.27 7.92
N ILE A 17 -6.11 -0.95 7.92
CA ILE A 17 -7.08 0.01 8.49
C ILE A 17 -8.46 -0.14 7.84
N GLU A 18 -8.53 -0.41 6.54
CA GLU A 18 -9.80 -0.59 5.80
C GLU A 18 -10.61 -1.82 6.26
N MET A 19 -9.91 -2.89 6.64
CA MET A 19 -10.56 -4.09 7.17
C MET A 19 -10.91 -3.88 8.65
N GLU A 20 -9.96 -3.36 9.43
CA GLU A 20 -10.12 -3.14 10.87
C GLU A 20 -11.21 -2.10 11.18
N GLN A 21 -11.35 -1.03 10.39
CA GLN A 21 -12.37 0.01 10.65
C GLN A 21 -13.80 -0.53 10.55
N ARG A 22 -14.03 -1.59 9.76
CA ARG A 22 -15.34 -2.27 9.72
C ARG A 22 -15.61 -3.11 10.96
N GLU A 23 -14.57 -3.68 11.57
CA GLU A 23 -14.68 -4.55 12.74
C GLU A 23 -14.70 -3.79 14.08
N TYR A 24 -14.03 -2.63 14.15
CA TYR A 24 -13.86 -1.86 15.39
C TYR A 24 -14.72 -0.59 15.46
N THR A 25 -15.83 -0.52 14.72
CA THR A 25 -16.76 0.63 14.72
C THR A 25 -17.28 1.03 16.11
N ASN A 26 -17.29 0.09 17.07
CA ASN A 26 -17.76 0.31 18.44
C ASN A 26 -16.66 0.73 19.43
N MET A 27 -15.42 0.95 18.98
CA MET A 27 -14.31 1.42 19.82
C MET A 27 -14.04 2.91 19.58
N SER A 28 -13.66 3.64 20.62
CA SER A 28 -13.26 5.06 20.56
C SER A 28 -11.86 5.23 19.95
N ILE A 29 -11.58 4.56 18.83
CA ILE A 29 -10.30 4.63 18.11
C ILE A 29 -10.58 5.31 16.78
N VAL A 30 -9.79 6.34 16.48
CA VAL A 30 -9.89 7.10 15.22
C VAL A 30 -8.60 6.93 14.42
N LEU A 31 -8.72 7.01 13.10
CA LEU A 31 -7.56 7.22 12.25
C LEU A 31 -7.03 8.63 12.53
N ASP A 32 -5.78 8.72 13.01
CA ASP A 32 -5.12 10.02 13.19
C ASP A 32 -5.15 10.81 11.86
N PRO A 33 -5.57 12.09 11.83
CA PRO A 33 -5.68 12.86 10.60
C PRO A 33 -4.41 13.63 10.24
N HIS A 34 -3.33 13.55 11.02
CA HIS A 34 -2.19 14.48 10.92
C HIS A 34 -0.88 13.81 10.53
N LEU A 35 -0.68 12.53 10.85
CA LEU A 35 0.57 11.82 10.67
C LEU A 35 0.39 10.67 9.68
N LEU A 36 1.41 10.48 8.86
CA LEU A 36 1.57 9.28 8.04
C LEU A 36 3.03 8.88 7.97
N ILE A 37 3.32 7.62 8.25
CA ILE A 37 4.66 7.07 8.14
C ILE A 37 4.79 6.41 6.77
N ARG A 38 5.80 6.78 5.99
CA ARG A 38 6.04 6.24 4.65
C ARG A 38 7.42 5.59 4.57
N TYR A 39 7.49 4.37 4.05
CA TYR A 39 8.74 3.65 3.78
C TYR A 39 8.54 2.62 2.66
N LYS A 40 9.63 2.21 1.99
CA LYS A 40 9.57 1.14 0.98
C LYS A 40 9.26 -0.21 1.65
N SER A 41 8.25 -0.89 1.13
CA SER A 41 7.83 -2.23 1.55
C SER A 41 7.22 -2.95 0.34
N ALA A 42 7.43 -4.26 0.25
CA ALA A 42 7.01 -5.07 -0.87
C ALA A 42 6.12 -6.22 -0.42
N TYR A 43 5.07 -6.50 -1.21
CA TYR A 43 4.33 -7.74 -1.17
C TYR A 43 4.84 -8.63 -2.29
N VAL A 44 5.31 -9.83 -1.95
CA VAL A 44 5.87 -10.78 -2.92
C VAL A 44 5.27 -12.17 -2.70
N PHE A 45 5.23 -12.96 -3.76
CA PHE A 45 4.87 -14.36 -3.68
C PHE A 45 6.10 -15.19 -3.32
N TYR A 46 5.96 -16.03 -2.29
CA TYR A 46 6.94 -17.06 -1.96
C TYR A 46 6.45 -18.40 -2.49
N VAL A 47 7.35 -19.15 -3.10
CA VAL A 47 7.12 -20.53 -3.55
C VAL A 47 8.15 -21.47 -2.93
N ALA A 48 7.89 -22.78 -2.98
CA ALA A 48 8.86 -23.77 -2.55
C ALA A 48 10.16 -23.64 -3.37
N LYS A 49 11.32 -23.83 -2.71
CA LYS A 49 12.65 -23.57 -3.27
C LYS A 49 12.93 -24.36 -4.56
N ASP A 50 12.38 -25.55 -4.67
CA ASP A 50 12.51 -26.47 -5.80
C ASP A 50 11.43 -26.26 -6.88
N ASN A 51 10.40 -25.46 -6.62
CA ASN A 51 9.33 -25.18 -7.58
C ASN A 51 9.68 -23.97 -8.47
N LEU A 52 10.74 -24.12 -9.25
CA LEU A 52 11.24 -23.09 -10.15
C LEU A 52 10.25 -22.76 -11.29
N GLU A 53 9.45 -23.75 -11.69
CA GLU A 53 8.44 -23.55 -12.74
C GLU A 53 7.34 -22.59 -12.28
N LEU A 54 6.81 -22.77 -11.06
CA LEU A 54 5.81 -21.86 -10.51
C LEU A 54 6.39 -20.45 -10.30
N ALA A 55 7.62 -20.34 -9.82
CA ALA A 55 8.31 -19.05 -9.69
C ALA A 55 8.33 -18.31 -11.03
N LYS A 56 8.70 -19.02 -12.11
CA LYS A 56 8.76 -18.47 -13.46
C LYS A 56 7.38 -18.03 -13.97
N ILE A 57 6.37 -18.89 -13.84
CA ILE A 57 5.00 -18.59 -14.27
C ILE A 57 4.46 -17.34 -13.57
N LEU A 58 4.63 -17.24 -12.25
CA LEU A 58 4.17 -16.08 -11.48
C LEU A 58 4.90 -14.80 -11.91
N THR A 59 6.22 -14.88 -12.06
CA THR A 59 7.05 -13.74 -12.47
C THR A 59 6.61 -13.24 -13.84
N GLU A 60 6.58 -14.11 -14.85
CA GLU A 60 6.18 -13.74 -16.21
C GLU A 60 4.74 -13.21 -16.27
N GLY A 61 3.83 -13.82 -15.51
CA GLY A 61 2.44 -13.38 -15.42
C GLY A 61 2.32 -11.97 -14.87
N LEU A 62 3.03 -11.65 -13.78
CA LEU A 62 3.05 -10.31 -13.19
C LEU A 62 3.67 -9.28 -14.13
N HIS A 63 4.76 -9.61 -14.81
CA HIS A 63 5.37 -8.72 -15.81
C HIS A 63 4.42 -8.44 -16.98
N LYS A 64 3.72 -9.45 -17.50
CA LYS A 64 2.71 -9.26 -18.56
C LYS A 64 1.56 -8.38 -18.07
N ALA A 65 1.02 -8.67 -16.89
CA ALA A 65 -0.07 -7.91 -16.29
C ALA A 65 0.31 -6.45 -16.00
N LYS A 66 1.58 -6.20 -15.68
CA LYS A 66 2.08 -4.85 -15.52
C LYS A 66 2.22 -4.14 -16.86
N ALA A 67 2.78 -4.81 -17.87
CA ALA A 67 2.98 -4.28 -19.21
C ALA A 67 1.67 -3.94 -19.95
N ASP A 68 0.62 -4.75 -19.77
CA ASP A 68 -0.71 -4.50 -20.35
C ASP A 68 -1.64 -3.63 -19.45
N GLY A 69 -1.13 -3.21 -18.30
CA GLY A 69 -1.80 -2.37 -17.32
C GLY A 69 -2.95 -3.05 -16.55
N SER A 70 -3.19 -4.35 -16.73
CA SER A 70 -4.22 -5.07 -15.97
C SER A 70 -3.93 -5.10 -14.48
N PHE A 71 -2.65 -5.18 -14.09
CA PHE A 71 -2.22 -5.04 -12.70
C PHE A 71 -2.61 -3.68 -12.13
N ASP A 72 -2.28 -2.58 -12.83
CA ASP A 72 -2.58 -1.22 -12.38
C ASP A 72 -4.09 -0.99 -12.23
N ARG A 73 -4.89 -1.48 -13.19
CA ARG A 73 -6.36 -1.37 -13.14
C ARG A 73 -6.93 -2.13 -11.94
N LEU A 74 -6.43 -3.34 -11.67
CA LEU A 74 -6.86 -4.13 -10.53
C LEU A 74 -6.46 -3.44 -9.21
N PHE A 75 -5.23 -2.94 -9.14
CA PHE A 75 -4.74 -2.23 -7.96
C PHE A 75 -5.56 -0.96 -7.68
N GLU A 76 -5.81 -0.14 -8.71
CA GLU A 76 -6.63 1.06 -8.58
C GLU A 76 -8.05 0.71 -8.15
N HIS A 77 -8.67 -0.32 -8.73
CA HIS A 77 -10.01 -0.77 -8.37
C HIS A 77 -10.15 -1.09 -6.87
N HIS A 78 -9.13 -1.69 -6.26
CA HIS A 78 -9.16 -2.07 -4.85
C HIS A 78 -8.73 -0.97 -3.88
N PHE A 79 -7.76 -0.12 -4.27
CA PHE A 79 -7.09 0.76 -3.31
C PHE A 79 -7.30 2.26 -3.54
N LYS A 80 -7.89 2.69 -4.67
CA LYS A 80 -8.07 4.11 -4.97
C LYS A 80 -8.79 4.86 -3.85
N THR A 81 -9.97 4.37 -3.45
CA THR A 81 -10.78 5.01 -2.41
C THR A 81 -10.07 5.08 -1.06
N LEU A 82 -9.27 4.06 -0.74
CA LEU A 82 -8.44 4.07 0.46
C LEU A 82 -7.43 5.22 0.42
N PHE A 83 -6.67 5.37 -0.68
CA PHE A 83 -5.68 6.44 -0.82
C PHE A 83 -6.30 7.84 -0.88
N GLU A 84 -7.47 8.01 -1.49
CA GLU A 84 -8.23 9.26 -1.47
C GLU A 84 -8.60 9.68 -0.04
N ARG A 85 -9.04 8.72 0.79
CA ARG A 85 -9.42 8.95 2.19
C ARG A 85 -8.24 9.25 3.11
N LEU A 86 -7.01 8.99 2.69
CA LEU A 86 -5.84 9.36 3.48
C LEU A 86 -5.63 10.88 3.53
N ASP A 87 -6.20 11.66 2.61
CA ASP A 87 -6.04 13.12 2.64
C ASP A 87 -4.57 13.56 2.80
N LEU A 88 -3.70 12.96 1.98
CA LEU A 88 -2.25 13.15 2.05
C LEU A 88 -1.78 14.61 2.05
N PRO A 89 -2.42 15.55 1.31
CA PRO A 89 -2.01 16.96 1.34
C PRO A 89 -2.10 17.61 2.72
N ASN A 90 -2.99 17.12 3.60
CA ASN A 90 -3.20 17.67 4.93
C ASN A 90 -2.44 16.91 6.04
N ARG A 91 -1.64 15.90 5.66
CA ARG A 91 -0.83 15.11 6.59
C ARG A 91 0.64 15.49 6.55
N ARG A 92 1.25 15.50 7.73
CA ARG A 92 2.70 15.46 7.87
C ARG A 92 3.20 14.04 7.58
N ILE A 93 3.91 13.88 6.48
CA ILE A 93 4.54 12.61 6.10
C ILE A 93 5.91 12.49 6.77
N ILE A 94 6.10 11.43 7.55
CA ILE A 94 7.39 11.02 8.11
C ILE A 94 7.96 9.94 7.21
N GLN A 95 9.00 10.29 6.44
CA GLN A 95 9.72 9.31 5.63
C GLN A 95 10.68 8.51 6.50
N LEU A 96 10.57 7.19 6.48
CA LEU A 96 11.55 6.29 7.08
C LEU A 96 12.31 5.54 5.99
N ASN A 97 13.56 5.19 6.31
CA ASN A 97 14.31 4.19 5.59
C ASN A 97 13.99 2.82 6.21
N ASN A 98 13.63 1.84 5.39
CA ASN A 98 13.38 0.49 5.86
C ASN A 98 14.67 -0.33 5.80
N SER A 99 15.52 -0.20 6.82
CA SER A 99 16.79 -0.95 6.92
C SER A 99 16.61 -2.46 7.04
N LEU A 100 15.37 -2.94 7.24
CA LEU A 100 15.03 -4.35 7.29
C LEU A 100 14.60 -4.91 5.92
N LEU A 101 14.46 -4.05 4.89
CA LEU A 101 14.14 -4.49 3.55
C LEU A 101 15.40 -5.12 2.93
N PRO A 102 15.38 -6.42 2.57
CA PRO A 102 16.54 -7.07 1.96
C PRO A 102 16.92 -6.40 0.64
N GLN A 103 18.21 -6.45 0.29
CA GLN A 103 18.72 -5.83 -0.93
C GLN A 103 18.04 -6.41 -2.18
N GLU A 104 17.75 -7.71 -2.18
CA GLU A 104 17.06 -8.40 -3.27
C GLU A 104 15.67 -7.82 -3.53
N MET A 105 15.01 -7.29 -2.50
CA MET A 105 13.71 -6.62 -2.64
C MET A 105 13.87 -5.19 -3.13
N LEU A 106 14.98 -4.51 -2.81
CA LEU A 106 15.29 -3.18 -3.34
C LEU A 106 15.62 -3.22 -4.84
N ASP A 107 16.08 -4.37 -5.33
CA ASP A 107 16.45 -4.58 -6.74
C ASP A 107 15.24 -4.94 -7.64
N ILE A 108 14.02 -5.03 -7.08
CA ILE A 108 12.78 -5.20 -7.85
C ILE A 108 12.62 -4.02 -8.82
N ASP A 109 12.23 -4.33 -10.06
CA ASP A 109 11.98 -3.37 -11.13
C ASP A 109 11.11 -2.19 -10.63
N GLU A 110 11.57 -0.98 -10.91
CA GLU A 110 10.99 0.23 -10.33
C GLU A 110 9.50 0.39 -10.67
N HIS A 111 9.05 -0.14 -11.80
CA HIS A 111 7.66 -0.03 -12.23
C HIS A 111 6.68 -0.76 -11.30
N PHE A 112 7.12 -1.75 -10.52
CA PHE A 112 6.26 -2.41 -9.53
C PHE A 112 6.05 -1.58 -8.26
N TRP A 113 6.87 -0.56 -7.99
CA TRP A 113 6.64 0.33 -6.85
C TRP A 113 5.50 1.29 -7.17
N ILE A 114 4.49 1.29 -6.31
CA ILE A 114 3.35 2.19 -6.41
C ILE A 114 3.46 3.23 -5.31
N THR A 115 3.37 4.50 -5.70
CA THR A 115 3.22 5.61 -4.77
C THR A 115 1.77 6.08 -4.77
N PRO A 116 1.30 6.70 -3.67
CA PRO A 116 -0.05 7.28 -3.66
C PRO A 116 -0.26 8.33 -4.75
N LYS A 117 0.81 9.02 -5.16
CA LYS A 117 0.78 10.00 -6.25
C LYS A 117 0.31 9.36 -7.56
N ASP A 118 0.78 8.15 -7.86
CA ASP A 118 0.43 7.41 -9.07
C ASP A 118 -1.06 7.07 -9.17
N LEU A 119 -1.75 7.01 -8.02
CA LEU A 119 -3.17 6.70 -7.91
C LEU A 119 -4.04 7.95 -7.92
N LEU A 120 -3.53 9.06 -7.37
CA LEU A 120 -4.24 10.32 -7.28
C LEU A 120 -4.18 11.12 -8.59
N GLU A 121 -3.08 11.03 -9.35
CA GLU A 121 -2.91 11.74 -10.62
C GLU A 121 -3.60 11.07 -11.82
N LYS A 122 -3.87 9.76 -11.75
CA LYS A 122 -4.57 9.01 -12.81
C LYS A 122 -6.10 9.19 -12.81
N SER A 123 -6.66 9.95 -11.85
CA SER A 123 -8.08 10.31 -11.90
C SER A 123 -8.35 11.24 -13.09
N PRO A 124 -9.31 10.93 -13.98
CA PRO A 124 -9.70 11.90 -14.99
C PRO A 124 -10.13 13.16 -14.25
N SER A 125 -9.56 14.30 -14.62
CA SER A 125 -10.05 15.59 -14.20
C SER A 125 -11.55 15.59 -14.46
N LYS A 126 -12.36 15.64 -13.39
CA LYS A 126 -13.78 15.93 -13.54
C LYS A 126 -13.83 17.25 -14.29
N GLY A 127 -14.40 17.21 -15.50
CA GLY A 127 -14.45 18.33 -16.42
C GLY A 127 -14.89 19.60 -15.71
N SER A 128 -14.08 20.64 -15.84
CA SER A 128 -14.54 22.01 -15.64
C SER A 128 -15.47 22.35 -16.80
N SER A 129 -16.74 22.57 -16.45
CA SER A 129 -17.73 23.29 -17.27
C SER A 129 -17.28 24.71 -17.58
#